data_AF-A0A954YS47-F1
#
_entry.id   AF-A0A954YS47-F1
#
_cell.length_a   1.000
_cell.length_b   1.000
_cell.length_c   1.000
_cell.angle_alpha   90.00
_cell.angle_beta   90.00
_cell.angle_gamma   90.00
#
_symmetry.space_group_name_H-M   'P 1'
#
loop_
_entity.id
_entity.type
_entity.pdbx_description
1 polymer ?
#
loop_
_entity_poly.entity_id
_entity_poly.type
_entity_poly.pdbx_seq_one_letter_code
_entity_poly.pdbx_strand_id
1 'polypeptide(L)'
;MTRQHAILLVAVIASMMSCREAGSAVVSKSSSEVSQPVTSNGPAQATDTTTNGSADPVTSSGLAENTAAIEEELTPPPPLDFRPPGQPGLQNGWASIEERTDAAQRAWIEGSTLNAEKVVIETNNVRRFELNLAHLGVNWSERIALKIDGSTSELTKKRWPSMILERTPAGAWVVID
;
A
#
# COMPACT_ATOMS: atom_id res chain seq x y z
N MET A 1 -24.34 31.60 -41.27
CA MET A 1 -25.63 31.37 -40.57
C MET A 1 -25.31 30.90 -39.16
N THR A 2 -25.70 31.74 -38.21
CA THR A 2 -25.31 31.79 -36.80
C THR A 2 -26.25 30.97 -35.92
N ARG A 3 -25.70 30.17 -34.99
CA ARG A 3 -26.41 29.77 -33.76
C ARG A 3 -25.48 29.89 -32.55
N GLN A 4 -25.46 31.09 -31.98
CA GLN A 4 -25.22 31.35 -30.55
C GLN A 4 -26.43 30.86 -29.76
N HIS A 5 -26.24 30.20 -28.61
CA HIS A 5 -27.08 30.18 -27.39
C HIS A 5 -26.14 29.72 -26.24
N ALA A 6 -25.56 30.62 -25.43
CA ALA A 6 -26.06 31.08 -24.12
C ALA A 6 -26.20 29.92 -23.09
N ILE A 7 -25.16 29.63 -22.28
CA ILE A 7 -24.97 30.00 -20.86
C ILE A 7 -26.20 29.75 -19.97
N LEU A 8 -26.09 28.79 -19.04
CA LEU A 8 -26.76 28.87 -17.74
C LEU A 8 -25.81 28.46 -16.61
N LEU A 9 -25.53 29.45 -15.78
CA LEU A 9 -24.79 29.43 -14.52
C LEU A 9 -25.79 29.02 -13.42
N VAL A 10 -25.49 28.02 -12.58
CA VAL A 10 -26.30 27.76 -11.36
C VAL A 10 -25.41 27.52 -10.15
N ALA A 11 -25.34 28.59 -9.35
CA ALA A 11 -25.31 28.70 -7.90
C ALA A 11 -24.38 27.81 -7.05
N VAL A 12 -23.36 28.48 -6.51
CA VAL A 12 -22.72 28.23 -5.21
C VAL A 12 -23.79 28.20 -4.10
N ILE A 13 -23.86 27.10 -3.35
CA ILE A 13 -24.53 27.08 -2.04
C ILE A 13 -23.43 26.94 -0.98
N ALA A 14 -23.08 28.08 -0.39
CA ALA A 14 -22.46 28.13 0.92
C ALA A 14 -23.53 27.79 1.97
N SER A 15 -23.32 26.73 2.76
CA SER A 15 -24.00 26.57 4.05
C SER A 15 -22.99 26.82 5.15
N MET A 16 -22.98 28.07 5.61
CA MET A 16 -22.40 28.45 6.88
C MET A 16 -23.34 28.05 8.02
N MET A 17 -22.72 27.58 9.10
CA MET A 17 -23.12 27.74 10.50
C MET A 17 -24.49 27.20 10.94
N SER A 18 -24.45 26.19 11.80
CA SER A 18 -25.19 26.30 13.06
C SER A 18 -24.42 25.73 14.24
N CYS A 19 -24.36 26.58 15.25
CA CYS A 19 -23.69 26.46 16.53
C CYS A 19 -24.28 25.37 17.43
N ARG A 20 -23.63 25.23 18.60
CA ARG A 20 -24.19 24.80 19.91
C ARG A 20 -24.03 23.29 20.11
N GLU A 21 -23.25 22.83 21.07
CA GLU A 21 -23.59 22.93 22.49
C GLU A 21 -22.35 22.91 23.40
N ALA A 22 -22.35 23.84 24.37
CA ALA A 22 -21.48 23.79 25.53
C ALA A 22 -22.18 22.95 26.62
N GLY A 23 -21.49 21.93 27.12
CA GLY A 23 -21.88 21.16 28.29
C GLY A 23 -20.90 20.00 28.46
N SER A 24 -20.49 19.56 29.64
CA SER A 24 -20.68 20.01 31.00
C SER A 24 -19.52 19.36 31.77
N ALA A 25 -18.98 20.06 32.76
CA ALA A 25 -17.99 19.48 33.65
C ALA A 25 -18.59 18.26 34.37
N VAL A 26 -17.91 17.10 34.30
CA VAL A 26 -18.11 16.01 35.26
C VAL A 26 -16.77 15.73 35.94
N VAL A 27 -16.72 16.23 37.16
CA VAL A 27 -15.78 15.88 38.23
C VAL A 27 -16.12 14.49 38.78
N SER A 28 -15.09 13.78 39.30
CA SER A 28 -15.12 12.55 40.11
C SER A 28 -14.99 11.23 39.31
N LYS A 29 -14.24 10.20 39.73
CA LYS A 29 -13.61 9.90 41.02
C LYS A 29 -12.61 8.74 40.83
N SER A 30 -11.67 8.64 41.77
CA SER A 30 -10.76 7.52 42.00
C SER A 30 -11.39 6.12 41.87
N SER A 31 -10.61 5.18 41.32
CA SER A 31 -10.64 3.75 41.67
C SER A 31 -9.24 3.21 41.36
N SER A 32 -8.43 3.03 42.40
CA SER A 32 -8.30 1.78 43.15
C SER A 32 -7.35 0.82 42.46
N GLU A 33 -6.09 0.98 42.85
CA GLU A 33 -5.12 -0.08 43.12
C GLU A 33 -5.81 -1.40 43.52
N VAL A 34 -5.62 -2.44 42.71
CA VAL A 34 -5.66 -3.83 43.16
C VAL A 34 -4.38 -4.50 42.66
N SER A 35 -3.54 -4.82 43.64
CA SER A 35 -2.37 -5.66 43.50
C SER A 35 -2.74 -7.13 43.38
N GLN A 36 -1.77 -7.89 42.84
CA GLN A 36 -1.46 -9.32 43.03
C GLN A 36 -2.08 -10.32 42.04
N PRO A 37 -1.52 -11.56 41.89
CA PRO A 37 -0.18 -12.06 42.23
C PRO A 37 0.55 -12.75 41.05
N VAL A 38 1.83 -13.04 41.30
CA VAL A 38 2.75 -13.94 40.60
C VAL A 38 2.15 -15.26 40.08
N THR A 39 2.61 -15.72 38.91
CA THR A 39 2.85 -17.16 38.71
C THR A 39 4.19 -17.35 37.98
N SER A 40 5.09 -17.97 38.73
CA SER A 40 6.42 -18.39 38.35
C SER A 40 6.37 -19.76 37.66
N ASN A 41 7.42 -20.05 36.89
CA ASN A 41 7.95 -21.37 36.52
C ASN A 41 7.45 -22.04 35.22
N GLY A 42 8.36 -22.06 34.25
CA GLY A 42 8.52 -23.15 33.29
C GLY A 42 9.85 -23.09 32.55
N PRO A 43 10.91 -23.80 33.02
CA PRO A 43 12.10 -24.08 32.23
C PRO A 43 12.03 -25.50 31.66
N ALA A 44 12.09 -25.63 30.32
CA ALA A 44 12.45 -26.82 29.55
C ALA A 44 12.30 -26.42 28.07
N GLN A 45 13.17 -26.72 27.11
CA GLN A 45 14.26 -27.67 27.06
C GLN A 45 15.10 -27.26 25.83
N ALA A 46 16.42 -27.17 25.99
CA ALA A 46 17.33 -27.18 24.85
C ALA A 46 17.28 -28.58 24.22
N THR A 47 17.11 -28.65 22.90
CA THR A 47 17.50 -29.81 22.11
C THR A 47 18.57 -29.37 21.12
N ASP A 48 19.80 -29.46 21.59
CA ASP A 48 20.96 -29.71 20.74
C ASP A 48 20.70 -30.99 19.93
N THR A 49 20.71 -30.89 18.61
CA THR A 49 20.88 -32.05 17.74
C THR A 49 22.18 -31.88 16.97
N THR A 50 23.27 -32.24 17.63
CA THR A 50 24.54 -32.57 16.98
C THR A 50 24.42 -33.99 16.43
N THR A 51 24.51 -34.16 15.11
CA THR A 51 24.86 -35.45 14.51
C THR A 51 26.11 -35.26 13.66
N ASN A 52 27.22 -35.70 14.24
CA ASN A 52 28.48 -35.93 13.57
C ASN A 52 28.40 -37.31 12.89
N GLY A 53 28.51 -37.35 11.57
CA GLY A 53 28.66 -38.58 10.78
C GLY A 53 29.86 -38.45 9.85
N SER A 54 30.96 -39.10 10.22
CA SER A 54 32.20 -39.19 9.44
C SER A 54 32.05 -40.01 8.16
N ALA A 55 32.63 -39.47 7.09
CA ALA A 55 33.43 -40.08 6.03
C ALA A 55 33.00 -41.40 5.36
N ASP A 56 32.78 -41.31 4.04
CA ASP A 56 33.41 -42.21 3.06
C ASP A 56 33.78 -41.43 1.78
N PRO A 57 34.98 -41.64 1.21
CA PRO A 57 35.41 -41.00 -0.04
C PRO A 57 35.07 -41.90 -1.24
N VAL A 58 34.16 -41.45 -2.11
CA VAL A 58 33.95 -42.09 -3.41
C VAL A 58 34.36 -41.14 -4.52
N THR A 59 35.57 -41.38 -5.02
CA THR A 59 36.05 -40.89 -6.30
C THR A 59 35.10 -41.36 -7.40
N SER A 60 34.55 -40.41 -8.17
CA SER A 60 34.02 -40.68 -9.51
C SER A 60 34.46 -39.56 -10.44
N SER A 61 35.58 -39.82 -11.12
CA SER A 61 35.88 -39.21 -12.41
C SER A 61 34.79 -39.62 -13.39
N GLY A 62 34.10 -38.64 -13.96
CA GLY A 62 33.08 -38.87 -14.98
C GLY A 62 32.79 -37.60 -15.75
N LEU A 63 33.53 -37.43 -16.85
CA LEU A 63 33.16 -36.74 -18.08
C LEU A 63 32.58 -35.33 -17.99
N ALA A 64 33.39 -34.40 -18.46
CA ALA A 64 33.02 -33.07 -18.89
C ALA A 64 31.79 -33.09 -19.81
N GLU A 65 30.65 -32.66 -19.28
CA GLU A 65 29.53 -32.17 -20.09
C GLU A 65 29.49 -30.65 -19.95
N ASN A 66 29.93 -30.02 -21.04
CA ASN A 66 29.99 -28.60 -21.30
C ASN A 66 28.58 -28.01 -21.27
N THR A 67 28.03 -27.82 -20.08
CA THR A 67 26.80 -27.06 -19.88
C THR A 67 27.23 -25.62 -19.71
N ALA A 68 27.33 -24.91 -20.83
CA ALA A 68 27.48 -23.47 -20.84
C ALA A 68 26.42 -22.91 -19.89
N ALA A 69 26.87 -22.34 -18.77
CA ALA A 69 26.04 -21.58 -17.87
C ALA A 69 25.46 -20.44 -18.71
N ILE A 70 24.22 -20.61 -19.16
CA ILE A 70 23.42 -19.51 -19.63
C ILE A 70 23.12 -18.74 -18.34
N GLU A 71 24.02 -17.82 -18.00
CA GLU A 71 23.68 -16.66 -17.19
C GLU A 71 22.50 -16.01 -17.92
N GLU A 72 21.27 -16.39 -17.54
CA GLU A 72 20.10 -15.56 -17.78
C GLU A 72 20.38 -14.25 -17.06
N GLU A 73 20.94 -13.31 -17.81
CA GLU A 73 21.04 -11.91 -17.47
C GLU A 73 19.60 -11.46 -17.17
N LEU A 74 19.23 -11.53 -15.89
CA LEU A 74 18.00 -11.00 -15.32
C LEU A 74 18.01 -9.50 -15.61
N THR A 75 17.60 -9.15 -16.82
CA THR A 75 17.47 -7.77 -17.25
C THR A 75 16.40 -7.19 -16.33
N PRO A 76 16.74 -6.25 -15.44
CA PRO A 76 15.75 -5.67 -14.56
C PRO A 76 14.63 -5.08 -15.43
N PRO A 77 13.35 -5.24 -15.04
CA PRO A 77 12.25 -4.66 -15.80
C PRO A 77 12.52 -3.17 -15.99
N PRO A 78 12.17 -2.60 -17.17
CA PRO A 78 12.41 -1.19 -17.43
C PRO A 78 11.80 -0.36 -16.28
N PRO A 79 12.55 0.61 -15.73
CA PRO A 79 12.01 1.48 -14.69
C PRO A 79 10.77 2.17 -15.26
N LEU A 80 9.66 2.13 -14.52
CA LEU A 80 8.50 2.96 -14.79
C LEU A 80 9.00 4.41 -14.91
N ASP A 81 8.73 5.03 -16.05
CA ASP A 81 9.27 6.32 -16.46
C ASP A 81 8.93 7.38 -15.41
N PHE A 82 9.89 7.63 -14.52
CA PHE A 82 9.71 8.40 -13.30
C PHE A 82 9.88 9.88 -13.64
N ARG A 83 8.78 10.63 -13.76
CA ARG A 83 8.85 12.08 -13.91
C ARG A 83 8.72 12.78 -12.57
N PRO A 84 9.65 13.69 -12.22
CA PRO A 84 9.59 14.44 -10.98
C PRO A 84 8.25 15.18 -10.85
N PRO A 85 7.62 15.16 -9.67
CA PRO A 85 6.38 15.86 -9.46
C PRO A 85 6.63 17.38 -9.52
N GLY A 86 6.18 18.03 -10.59
CA GLY A 86 6.28 19.49 -10.78
C GLY A 86 5.06 20.16 -11.41
N GLN A 87 4.15 19.40 -12.04
CA GLN A 87 2.94 19.96 -12.63
C GLN A 87 1.69 19.43 -11.92
N PRO A 88 0.82 20.31 -11.41
CA PRO A 88 -0.51 19.92 -10.98
C PRO A 88 -1.26 19.40 -12.22
N GLY A 89 -1.55 18.09 -12.26
CA GLY A 89 -2.34 17.47 -13.33
C GLY A 89 -1.69 16.30 -14.08
N LEU A 90 -0.42 15.93 -13.82
CA LEU A 90 0.12 14.68 -14.37
C LEU A 90 -0.29 13.48 -13.51
N GLN A 91 -1.46 12.93 -13.80
CA GLN A 91 -1.85 11.60 -13.34
C GLN A 91 -0.97 10.58 -14.07
N ASN A 92 -0.30 9.68 -13.35
CA ASN A 92 0.57 8.65 -13.94
C ASN A 92 -0.21 7.52 -14.64
N GLY A 93 -1.46 7.75 -15.05
CA GLY A 93 -2.36 6.80 -15.70
C GLY A 93 -2.87 5.67 -14.80
N TRP A 94 -2.05 5.21 -13.86
CA TRP A 94 -2.37 4.14 -12.91
C TRP A 94 -3.00 4.65 -11.60
N ALA A 95 -2.89 5.94 -11.27
CA ALA A 95 -3.58 6.52 -10.10
C ALA A 95 -4.04 7.98 -10.33
N SER A 96 -5.17 8.33 -9.72
CA SER A 96 -5.76 9.68 -9.71
C SER A 96 -6.07 10.12 -8.28
N ILE A 97 -5.58 11.29 -7.85
CA ILE A 97 -5.93 11.87 -6.55
C ILE A 97 -7.31 12.52 -6.65
N GLU A 98 -8.26 12.01 -5.87
CA GLU A 98 -9.64 12.50 -5.82
C GLU A 98 -9.84 13.52 -4.68
N GLU A 99 -9.21 13.29 -3.52
CA GLU A 99 -9.34 14.16 -2.35
C GLU A 99 -8.02 14.29 -1.58
N ARG A 100 -7.74 15.50 -1.09
CA ARG A 100 -6.57 15.82 -0.26
C ARG A 100 -6.94 15.89 1.21
N THR A 101 -6.01 15.57 2.10
CA THR A 101 -6.23 15.70 3.55
C THR A 101 -6.26 17.17 3.97
N ASP A 102 -5.34 17.97 3.43
CA ASP A 102 -5.21 19.40 3.62
C ASP A 102 -5.17 20.10 2.24
N ALA A 103 -6.13 20.98 1.99
CA ALA A 103 -6.24 21.70 0.73
C ALA A 103 -5.07 22.68 0.49
N ALA A 104 -4.41 23.16 1.54
CA ALA A 104 -3.31 24.12 1.47
C ALA A 104 -1.95 23.45 1.17
N GLN A 105 -1.83 22.15 1.43
CA GLN A 105 -0.60 21.40 1.19
C GLN A 105 -0.61 20.72 -0.19
N ARG A 106 0.59 20.50 -0.73
CA ARG A 106 0.76 19.72 -1.96
C ARG A 106 0.43 18.24 -1.67
N ALA A 107 -0.27 17.58 -2.57
CA ALA A 107 -0.53 16.15 -2.50
C ALA A 107 0.18 15.41 -3.63
N TRP A 108 0.65 14.20 -3.35
CA TRP A 108 1.30 13.34 -4.34
C TRP A 108 1.11 11.86 -4.00
N ILE A 109 1.23 11.03 -5.03
CA ILE A 109 1.24 9.57 -4.96
C ILE A 109 2.43 9.10 -5.80
N GLU A 110 3.26 8.26 -5.19
CA GLU A 110 4.34 7.57 -5.87
C GLU A 110 4.09 6.06 -5.80
N GLY A 111 4.47 5.35 -6.86
CA GLY A 111 4.24 3.92 -6.98
C GLY A 111 5.42 3.24 -7.65
N SER A 112 5.76 2.06 -7.18
CA SER A 112 6.78 1.21 -7.77
C SER A 112 6.32 -0.24 -7.77
N THR A 113 6.70 -0.97 -8.82
CA THR A 113 6.60 -2.42 -8.88
C THR A 113 7.98 -2.97 -8.51
N LEU A 114 8.10 -3.66 -7.37
CA LEU A 114 9.37 -4.33 -7.04
C LEU A 114 9.56 -5.58 -7.89
N ASN A 115 8.50 -6.37 -8.03
CA ASN A 115 8.42 -7.57 -8.84
C ASN A 115 7.07 -7.57 -9.57
N ALA A 116 6.83 -8.56 -10.44
CA ALA A 116 5.55 -8.72 -11.15
C ALA A 116 4.32 -8.93 -10.22
N GLU A 117 4.56 -9.18 -8.93
CA GLU A 117 3.56 -9.58 -7.93
C GLU A 117 3.41 -8.58 -6.78
N LYS A 118 4.21 -7.51 -6.76
CA LYS A 118 4.23 -6.56 -5.63
C LYS A 118 4.25 -5.11 -6.08
N VAL A 119 3.23 -4.38 -5.67
CA VAL A 119 3.05 -2.95 -5.89
C VAL A 119 3.25 -2.23 -4.56
N VAL A 120 4.13 -1.24 -4.53
CA VAL A 120 4.34 -0.37 -3.36
C VAL A 120 3.94 1.05 -3.74
N ILE A 121 3.05 1.64 -2.96
CA ILE A 121 2.55 2.99 -3.10
C ILE A 121 2.92 3.78 -1.84
N GLU A 122 3.44 4.98 -2.05
CA GLU A 122 3.66 5.97 -1.00
C GLU A 122 2.82 7.20 -1.31
N THR A 123 2.14 7.71 -0.28
CA THR A 123 1.24 8.85 -0.42
C THR A 123 1.63 9.98 0.52
N ASN A 124 1.33 11.21 0.11
CA ASN A 124 1.45 12.39 0.95
C ASN A 124 0.27 13.32 0.75
N ASN A 125 -0.34 13.72 1.87
CA ASN A 125 -1.49 14.62 1.88
C ASN A 125 -2.68 14.14 0.99
N VAL A 126 -2.82 12.83 0.82
CA VAL A 126 -3.93 12.21 0.07
C VAL A 126 -4.92 11.62 1.07
N ARG A 127 -6.20 11.95 0.87
CA ARG A 127 -7.32 11.35 1.61
C ARG A 127 -8.06 10.31 0.78
N ARG A 128 -8.22 10.55 -0.52
CA ARG A 128 -8.89 9.62 -1.45
C ARG A 128 -8.18 9.60 -2.80
N PHE A 129 -8.03 8.42 -3.38
CA PHE A 129 -7.51 8.27 -4.74
C PHE A 129 -8.11 7.06 -5.45
N GLU A 130 -8.22 7.13 -6.76
CA GLU A 130 -8.53 6.00 -7.62
C GLU A 130 -7.24 5.30 -8.05
N LEU A 131 -7.22 3.97 -7.96
CA LEU A 131 -6.15 3.12 -8.47
C LEU A 131 -6.68 2.34 -9.69
N ASN A 132 -6.10 2.62 -10.86
CA ASN A 132 -6.41 1.92 -12.11
C ASN A 132 -5.51 0.68 -12.26
N LEU A 133 -6.12 -0.48 -12.04
CA LEU A 133 -5.47 -1.78 -12.06
C LEU A 133 -5.04 -2.23 -13.47
N ALA A 134 -5.69 -1.71 -14.52
CA ALA A 134 -5.33 -2.02 -15.89
C ALA A 134 -3.98 -1.41 -16.31
N HIS A 135 -3.54 -0.35 -15.64
CA HIS A 135 -2.30 0.37 -15.97
C HIS A 135 -1.12 0.03 -15.04
N LEU A 136 -1.30 -0.84 -14.04
CA LEU A 136 -0.23 -1.22 -13.10
C LEU A 136 0.91 -2.06 -13.71
N GLY A 137 0.73 -2.60 -14.93
CA GLY A 137 1.78 -3.39 -15.61
C GLY A 137 2.11 -4.72 -14.92
N VAL A 138 1.22 -5.22 -14.08
CA VAL A 138 1.42 -6.42 -13.25
C VAL A 138 0.82 -7.68 -13.89
N ASN A 139 1.42 -8.84 -13.59
CA ASN A 139 0.91 -10.12 -14.06
C ASN A 139 -0.15 -10.65 -13.07
N TRP A 140 -1.40 -10.65 -13.50
CA TRP A 140 -2.56 -11.01 -12.68
C TRP A 140 -2.80 -12.53 -12.53
N SER A 141 -1.74 -13.33 -12.39
CA SER A 141 -1.87 -14.80 -12.40
C SER A 141 -2.65 -15.34 -11.19
N GLU A 142 -2.40 -14.85 -9.96
CA GLU A 142 -3.15 -15.33 -8.78
C GLU A 142 -3.42 -14.25 -7.73
N ARG A 143 -2.38 -13.58 -7.20
CA ARG A 143 -2.51 -12.54 -6.16
C ARG A 143 -1.38 -11.54 -6.27
N ILE A 144 -1.68 -10.28 -5.97
CA ILE A 144 -0.71 -9.20 -5.96
C ILE A 144 -0.71 -8.58 -4.57
N ALA A 145 0.48 -8.45 -3.98
CA ALA A 145 0.66 -7.72 -2.72
C ALA A 145 0.69 -6.22 -3.01
N LEU A 146 -0.32 -5.50 -2.52
CA LEU A 146 -0.38 -4.04 -2.56
C LEU A 146 0.07 -3.49 -1.20
N LYS A 147 1.15 -2.73 -1.17
CA LYS A 147 1.62 -2.04 0.03
C LYS A 147 1.39 -0.55 -0.11
N ILE A 148 0.62 0.08 0.78
CA ILE A 148 0.37 1.53 0.80
C ILE A 148 0.80 2.09 2.14
N ASP A 149 1.72 3.05 2.15
CA ASP A 149 2.20 3.73 3.38
C ASP A 149 2.61 2.76 4.50
N GLY A 150 3.28 1.66 4.14
CA GLY A 150 3.67 0.62 5.09
C GLY A 150 2.65 -0.48 5.34
N SER A 151 1.37 -0.24 5.03
CA SER A 151 0.26 -1.22 5.21
C SER A 151 0.16 -2.15 4.01
N THR A 152 -0.01 -3.45 4.23
CA THR A 152 -0.12 -4.45 3.15
C THR A 152 -1.56 -4.92 3.01
N SER A 153 -2.02 -5.06 1.76
CA SER A 153 -3.30 -5.62 1.37
C SER A 153 -3.10 -6.59 0.21
N GLU A 154 -3.89 -7.66 0.17
CA GLU A 154 -3.89 -8.57 -0.97
C GLU A 154 -4.90 -8.11 -2.01
N LEU A 155 -4.42 -7.88 -3.24
CA LEU A 155 -5.26 -7.72 -4.41
C LEU A 155 -5.41 -9.08 -5.09
N THR A 156 -6.64 -9.51 -5.22
CA THR A 156 -7.01 -10.58 -6.15
C THR A 156 -7.49 -9.94 -7.44
N LYS A 157 -7.31 -10.64 -8.57
CA LYS A 157 -7.85 -10.21 -9.87
C LYS A 157 -9.39 -10.17 -9.79
N LYS A 158 -9.93 -9.07 -9.28
CA LYS A 158 -11.36 -8.79 -9.32
C LYS A 158 -11.74 -8.32 -10.73
N ARG A 159 -13.03 -8.39 -11.06
CA ARG A 159 -13.56 -7.92 -12.36
C ARG A 159 -13.37 -6.42 -12.61
N TRP A 160 -12.85 -5.65 -11.66
CA TRP A 160 -12.94 -4.21 -11.69
C TRP A 160 -11.64 -3.61 -12.20
N PRO A 161 -11.70 -2.77 -13.25
CA PRO A 161 -10.52 -2.17 -13.85
C PRO A 161 -9.87 -1.12 -12.95
N SER A 162 -10.63 -0.58 -11.99
CA SER A 162 -10.15 0.36 -10.99
C SER A 162 -10.80 0.12 -9.64
N MET A 163 -10.23 0.75 -8.61
CA MET A 163 -10.74 0.74 -7.25
C MET A 163 -10.48 2.09 -6.59
N ILE A 164 -11.41 2.57 -5.79
CA ILE A 164 -11.25 3.81 -5.03
C ILE A 164 -10.79 3.45 -3.63
N LEU A 165 -9.72 4.11 -3.17
CA LEU A 165 -9.20 3.97 -1.82
C LEU A 165 -9.42 5.26 -1.05
N GLU A 166 -9.90 5.13 0.19
CA GLU A 166 -10.03 6.24 1.13
C GLU A 166 -9.24 5.95 2.41
N ARG A 167 -8.57 7.00 2.91
CA ARG A 167 -7.87 6.97 4.17
C ARG A 167 -8.84 7.25 5.30
N THR A 168 -8.98 6.29 6.19
CA THR A 168 -9.78 6.43 7.42
C THR A 168 -9.16 7.46 8.37
N PRO A 169 -9.92 8.01 9.33
CA PRO A 169 -9.37 8.89 10.37
C PRO A 169 -8.25 8.26 11.20
N ALA A 170 -8.22 6.92 11.31
CA ALA A 170 -7.15 6.18 11.97
C ALA A 170 -5.88 6.02 11.12
N GLY A 171 -5.88 6.52 9.88
CA GLY A 171 -4.74 6.47 8.96
C GLY A 171 -4.65 5.22 8.08
N ALA A 172 -5.56 4.25 8.26
CA ALA A 172 -5.63 3.03 7.45
C ALA A 172 -6.36 3.28 6.11
N TRP A 173 -5.97 2.54 5.07
CA TRP A 173 -6.60 2.59 3.75
C TRP A 173 -7.71 1.55 3.62
N VAL A 174 -8.87 1.98 3.13
CA VAL A 174 -10.00 1.09 2.84
C VAL A 174 -10.46 1.26 1.41
N VAL A 175 -10.96 0.19 0.81
CA VAL A 175 -11.59 0.22 -0.51
C VAL A 175 -13.02 0.69 -0.33
N ILE A 176 -13.40 1.73 -1.05
CA ILE A 176 -14.78 2.23 -1.11
C ILE A 176 -15.30 2.00 -2.53
N ASP A 177 -16.46 1.34 -2.60
CA ASP A 177 -17.19 1.05 -3.84
C ASP A 177 -17.94 2.27 -4.36
#